data_AF-A0AAN4D0X4-F1
#
_entry.id   AF-A0AAN4D0X4-F1
#
_cell.length_a   1.000
_cell.length_b   1.000
_cell.length_c   1.000
_cell.angle_alpha   90.00
_cell.angle_beta   90.00
_cell.angle_gamma   90.00
#
_symmetry.space_group_name_H-M   'P 1'
#
loop_
_entity.id
_entity.type
_entity.pdbx_description
1 polymer ?
#
loop_
_entity_poly.entity_id
_entity_poly.type
_entity_poly.pdbx_seq_one_letter_code
_entity_poly.pdbx_strand_id
1 'polypeptide(L)'
;MKINMPFSNDKYRYSSGYLLFFFAAWSLWWSFYAIWLKNKLGLSGTELGMLYAVNQFFSMLFMLGYGFLQDKLGTRKPLIWMMGTVITLSGPFLIYVYEPLLVSNFKLGMVLGAIFFGLGYLAGCGLVESFVEKVSRKFNFEFGTARFWGSLGYAAGTFVGGIFFSINPHINFWCVSVMGVLFLVINVVFKTDAPAPASTDTRSPEPDALTRKDFLTIFKDSQFWFFVIFVVGTWSFYSIYDQQMFPVFYASLFDDPELAPRVYGYLNSVQVFMEAVGMALVPFLINRIGPKSALLLGGTIMTCRIL
;
A
#
# COMPACT_ATOMS: atom_id res chain seq x y z
N MET A 1 15.61 -18.78 -14.43
CA MET A 1 16.15 -17.43 -14.71
C MET A 1 16.88 -16.99 -13.44
N LYS A 2 18.18 -16.66 -13.50
CA LYS A 2 18.90 -16.15 -12.31
C LYS A 2 18.30 -14.81 -11.95
N ILE A 3 17.73 -14.67 -10.75
CA ILE A 3 17.35 -13.38 -10.19
C ILE A 3 18.66 -12.65 -9.90
N ASN A 4 19.23 -12.00 -10.92
CA ASN A 4 20.37 -11.11 -10.74
C ASN A 4 19.84 -9.85 -10.08
N MET A 5 19.73 -9.85 -8.74
CA MET A 5 19.44 -8.65 -7.98
C MET A 5 20.58 -7.64 -8.25
N PRO A 6 20.33 -6.51 -8.93
CA PRO A 6 21.37 -5.59 -9.36
C PRO A 6 21.78 -4.69 -8.19
N PHE A 7 22.31 -5.28 -7.10
CA PHE A 7 22.86 -4.56 -5.95
C PHE A 7 24.01 -3.63 -6.31
N SER A 8 24.64 -3.82 -7.48
CA SER A 8 25.67 -2.93 -8.01
C SER A 8 25.10 -1.58 -8.48
N ASN A 9 23.80 -1.48 -8.77
CA ASN A 9 23.17 -0.24 -9.18
C ASN A 9 22.69 0.55 -7.94
N ASP A 10 23.38 1.65 -7.65
CA ASP A 10 22.99 2.56 -6.56
C ASP A 10 21.53 3.00 -6.66
N LYS A 11 21.00 3.22 -7.88
CA LYS A 11 19.61 3.63 -8.08
C LYS A 11 18.59 2.53 -7.76
N TYR A 12 18.97 1.27 -7.92
CA TYR A 12 18.16 0.13 -7.48
C TYR A 12 18.09 0.06 -5.95
N ARG A 13 19.22 0.30 -5.27
CA ARG A 13 19.29 0.30 -3.79
C ARG A 13 18.43 1.39 -3.18
N TYR A 14 18.50 2.62 -3.71
CA TYR A 14 17.67 3.73 -3.21
C TYR A 14 16.19 3.52 -3.51
N SER A 15 15.84 3.05 -4.71
CA SER A 15 14.46 2.72 -5.10
C SER A 15 13.85 1.62 -4.21
N SER A 16 14.62 0.57 -3.94
CA SER A 16 14.22 -0.51 -3.04
C SER A 16 14.09 -0.02 -1.60
N GLY A 17 14.98 0.88 -1.17
CA GLY A 17 14.88 1.55 0.13
C GLY A 17 13.60 2.35 0.29
N TYR A 18 13.23 3.17 -0.70
CA TYR A 18 11.96 3.93 -0.67
C TYR A 18 10.76 3.01 -0.46
N LEU A 19 10.66 1.92 -1.23
CA LEU A 19 9.57 0.97 -1.10
C LEU A 19 9.61 0.28 0.27
N LEU A 20 10.78 -0.16 0.72
CA LEU A 20 10.93 -0.83 2.01
C LEU A 20 10.45 0.05 3.17
N PHE A 21 10.93 1.30 3.27
CA PHE A 21 10.55 2.18 4.38
C PHE A 21 9.12 2.68 4.27
N PHE A 22 8.62 2.92 3.05
CA PHE A 22 7.22 3.31 2.84
C PHE A 22 6.26 2.20 3.29
N PHE A 23 6.48 0.97 2.80
CA PHE A 23 5.61 -0.16 3.14
C PHE A 23 5.78 -0.62 4.60
N ALA A 24 6.98 -0.49 5.19
CA ALA A 24 7.18 -0.73 6.61
C ALA A 24 6.44 0.30 7.47
N ALA A 25 6.53 1.59 7.12
CA ALA A 25 5.76 2.65 7.78
C ALA A 25 4.27 2.40 7.66
N TRP A 26 3.79 2.01 6.46
CA TRP A 26 2.39 1.66 6.24
C TRP A 26 1.92 0.53 7.16
N SER A 27 2.67 -0.57 7.20
CA SER A 27 2.21 -1.79 7.86
C SER A 27 2.13 -1.65 9.38
N LEU A 28 3.05 -0.88 9.97
CA LEU A 28 3.12 -0.60 11.42
C LEU A 28 1.85 0.02 11.99
N TRP A 29 1.10 0.80 11.21
CA TRP A 29 -0.17 1.39 11.67
C TRP A 29 -1.39 0.76 10.98
N TRP A 30 -1.37 0.55 9.66
CA TRP A 30 -2.54 0.10 8.90
C TRP A 30 -3.01 -1.31 9.31
N SER A 31 -2.06 -2.23 9.55
CA SER A 31 -2.39 -3.61 9.93
C SER A 31 -3.10 -3.69 11.28
N PHE A 32 -2.82 -2.74 12.18
CA PHE A 32 -3.41 -2.68 13.52
C PHE A 32 -4.51 -1.63 13.64
N TYR A 33 -4.81 -0.91 12.56
CA TYR A 33 -5.71 0.24 12.58
C TYR A 33 -7.12 -0.13 13.02
N ALA A 34 -7.69 -1.20 12.44
CA ALA A 34 -9.01 -1.70 12.83
C ALA A 34 -9.04 -2.19 14.29
N ILE A 35 -7.97 -2.86 14.74
CA ILE A 35 -7.83 -3.35 16.12
C ILE A 35 -7.72 -2.17 17.10
N TRP A 36 -6.96 -1.13 16.75
CA TRP A 36 -6.80 0.07 17.56
C TRP A 36 -8.10 0.84 17.72
N LEU A 37 -8.80 1.12 16.62
CA LEU A 37 -10.07 1.85 16.63
C LEU A 37 -11.14 1.12 17.45
N LYS A 38 -11.18 -0.21 17.39
CA LYS A 38 -12.17 -1.00 18.13
C LYS A 38 -11.79 -1.23 19.59
N ASN A 39 -10.57 -1.69 19.87
CA ASN A 39 -10.19 -2.13 21.21
C ASN A 39 -9.76 -0.98 22.13
N LYS A 40 -9.18 0.11 21.58
CA LYS A 40 -8.74 1.27 22.39
C LYS A 40 -9.77 2.39 22.40
N LEU A 41 -10.31 2.75 21.23
CA LEU A 41 -11.31 3.82 21.14
C LEU A 41 -12.75 3.36 21.35
N GLY A 42 -13.02 2.04 21.36
CA GLY A 42 -14.35 1.50 21.59
C GLY A 42 -15.36 1.81 20.47
N LEU A 43 -14.88 2.13 19.27
CA LEU A 43 -15.75 2.50 18.15
C LEU A 43 -16.62 1.33 17.71
N SER A 44 -17.87 1.64 17.36
CA SER A 44 -18.81 0.67 16.80
C SER A 44 -18.36 0.20 15.41
N GLY A 45 -18.82 -0.99 14.99
CA GLY A 45 -18.55 -1.49 13.64
C GLY A 45 -19.07 -0.55 12.53
N THR A 46 -20.16 0.18 12.79
CA THR A 46 -20.72 1.17 11.87
C THR A 46 -19.80 2.37 11.70
N GLU A 47 -19.25 2.89 12.80
CA GLU A 47 -18.28 4.00 12.79
C GLU A 47 -16.99 3.60 12.08
N LEU A 48 -16.50 2.37 12.32
CA LEU A 48 -15.34 1.83 11.63
C LEU A 48 -15.57 1.79 10.11
N GLY A 49 -16.68 1.21 9.66
CA GLY A 49 -17.03 1.13 8.25
C GLY A 49 -17.16 2.51 7.59
N MET A 50 -17.79 3.48 8.29
CA MET A 50 -17.91 4.86 7.80
C MET A 50 -16.54 5.52 7.65
N LEU A 51 -15.63 5.31 8.60
CA LEU A 51 -14.28 5.86 8.57
C LEU A 51 -13.48 5.32 7.38
N TYR A 52 -13.50 4.01 7.15
CA TYR A 52 -12.86 3.41 5.97
C TYR A 52 -13.48 3.89 4.65
N ALA A 53 -14.81 4.06 4.60
CA ALA A 53 -15.47 4.58 3.40
C ALA A 53 -15.05 6.01 3.08
N VAL A 54 -14.97 6.89 4.08
CA VAL A 54 -14.52 8.28 3.90
C VAL A 54 -13.04 8.33 3.53
N ASN A 55 -12.18 7.49 4.14
CA ASN A 55 -10.78 7.34 3.74
C ASN A 55 -10.66 6.97 2.24
N GLN A 56 -11.45 6.00 1.79
CA GLN A 56 -11.41 5.56 0.39
C GLN A 56 -11.92 6.64 -0.57
N PHE A 57 -12.96 7.38 -0.19
CA PHE A 57 -13.50 8.49 -0.97
C PHE A 57 -12.46 9.59 -1.18
N PHE A 58 -11.80 10.05 -0.11
CA PHE A 58 -10.74 11.05 -0.21
C PHE A 58 -9.52 10.54 -0.97
N SER A 59 -9.14 9.27 -0.75
CA SER A 59 -8.07 8.65 -1.53
C SER A 59 -8.34 8.68 -3.02
N MET A 60 -9.57 8.42 -3.47
CA MET A 60 -9.93 8.50 -4.89
C MET A 60 -9.73 9.91 -5.45
N LEU A 61 -10.12 10.95 -4.69
CA LEU A 61 -9.91 12.35 -5.08
C LEU A 61 -8.42 12.69 -5.19
N PHE A 62 -7.61 12.26 -4.23
CA PHE A 62 -6.17 12.53 -4.26
C PHE A 62 -5.45 11.73 -5.33
N MET A 63 -5.85 10.48 -5.61
CA MET A 63 -5.28 9.69 -6.70
C MET A 63 -5.44 10.40 -8.05
N LEU A 64 -6.61 11.02 -8.32
CA LEU A 64 -6.83 11.82 -9.53
C LEU A 64 -5.90 13.04 -9.59
N GLY A 65 -5.74 13.76 -8.47
CA GLY A 65 -4.84 14.90 -8.38
C GLY A 65 -3.38 14.52 -8.55
N TYR A 66 -2.93 13.46 -7.86
CA TYR A 66 -1.57 12.95 -7.92
C TYR A 66 -1.21 12.42 -9.30
N GLY A 67 -2.11 11.74 -10.01
CA GLY A 67 -1.87 11.33 -11.39
C GLY A 67 -1.50 12.52 -12.29
N PHE A 68 -2.31 13.58 -12.27
CA PHE A 68 -2.04 14.77 -13.07
C PHE A 68 -0.75 15.49 -12.66
N LEU A 69 -0.52 15.65 -11.35
CA LEU A 69 0.70 16.29 -10.85
C LEU A 69 1.94 15.47 -11.23
N GLN A 70 1.87 14.14 -11.10
CA GLN A 70 2.97 13.23 -11.40
C GLN A 70 3.31 13.19 -12.88
N ASP A 71 2.34 13.35 -13.77
CA ASP A 71 2.60 13.46 -15.21
C ASP A 71 3.28 14.78 -15.57
N LYS A 72 2.88 15.89 -14.93
CA LYS A 72 3.53 17.20 -15.11
C LYS A 72 4.93 17.26 -14.51
N LEU A 73 5.17 16.56 -13.40
CA LEU A 73 6.44 16.58 -12.66
C LEU A 73 7.42 15.48 -13.11
N GLY A 74 6.96 14.43 -13.78
CA GLY A 74 7.78 13.34 -14.28
C GLY A 74 8.54 12.62 -13.17
N THR A 75 9.85 12.87 -13.08
CA THR A 75 10.77 12.30 -12.07
C THR A 75 11.19 13.30 -10.99
N ARG A 76 10.55 14.48 -10.94
CA ARG A 76 10.86 15.49 -9.92
C ARG A 76 10.40 15.01 -8.54
N LYS A 77 11.18 15.40 -7.53
CA LYS A 77 11.01 14.96 -6.13
C LYS A 77 10.06 15.75 -5.22
N PRO A 78 9.38 16.86 -5.60
CA PRO A 78 8.60 17.61 -4.62
C PRO A 78 7.43 16.79 -4.05
N LEU A 79 6.88 15.87 -4.83
CA LEU A 79 5.84 14.94 -4.35
C LEU A 79 6.39 13.92 -3.34
N ILE A 80 7.58 13.35 -3.59
CA ILE A 80 8.23 12.42 -2.66
C ILE A 80 8.65 13.14 -1.36
N TRP A 81 9.06 14.40 -1.46
CA TRP A 81 9.34 15.26 -0.30
C TRP A 81 8.08 15.54 0.54
N MET A 82 6.98 15.92 -0.11
CA MET A 82 5.69 16.09 0.56
C MET A 82 5.31 14.81 1.30
N MET A 83 5.41 13.66 0.63
CA MET A 83 4.98 12.39 1.22
C MET A 83 5.88 11.93 2.36
N GLY A 84 7.20 12.03 2.22
CA GLY A 84 8.12 11.73 3.31
C GLY A 84 7.88 12.61 4.54
N THR A 85 7.48 13.88 4.33
CA THR A 85 7.09 14.79 5.43
C THR A 85 5.81 14.30 6.10
N VAL A 86 4.79 13.92 5.33
CA VAL A 86 3.52 13.38 5.87
C VAL A 86 3.75 12.08 6.65
N ILE A 87 4.56 11.15 6.14
CA ILE A 87 4.89 9.90 6.82
C ILE A 87 5.65 10.19 8.13
N THR A 88 6.61 11.11 8.10
CA THR A 88 7.37 11.51 9.30
C THR A 88 6.47 12.14 10.37
N LEU A 89 5.50 12.95 9.96
CA LEU A 89 4.54 13.59 10.88
C LEU A 89 3.40 12.64 11.32
N SER A 90 3.32 11.43 10.78
CA SER A 90 2.23 10.48 11.07
C SER A 90 2.18 10.09 12.54
N GLY A 91 3.32 9.85 13.20
CA GLY A 91 3.35 9.49 14.62
C GLY A 91 2.75 10.57 15.52
N PRO A 92 3.28 11.81 15.50
CA PRO A 92 2.73 12.93 16.25
C PRO A 92 1.27 13.23 15.90
N PHE A 93 0.90 13.15 14.61
CA PHE A 93 -0.48 13.39 14.19
C PHE A 93 -1.45 12.35 14.77
N LEU A 94 -1.09 11.06 14.72
CA LEU A 94 -1.92 9.99 15.26
C LEU A 94 -2.15 10.12 16.77
N ILE A 95 -1.08 10.43 17.52
CA ILE A 95 -1.11 10.52 18.99
C ILE A 95 -1.80 11.81 19.47
N TYR A 96 -1.39 12.97 18.95
CA TYR A 96 -1.79 14.27 19.54
C TYR A 96 -3.01 14.89 18.88
N VAL A 97 -3.33 14.52 17.64
CA VAL A 97 -4.43 15.13 16.89
C VAL A 97 -5.53 14.11 16.68
N TYR A 98 -5.21 12.96 16.10
CA TYR A 98 -6.19 12.00 15.62
C TYR A 98 -6.96 11.33 16.76
N GLU A 99 -6.25 10.76 17.73
CA GLU A 99 -6.87 10.09 18.88
C GLU A 99 -7.77 11.02 19.71
N PRO A 100 -7.34 12.24 20.12
CA PRO A 100 -8.21 13.17 20.83
C PRO A 100 -9.38 13.68 19.98
N LEU A 101 -9.20 13.87 18.66
CA LEU A 101 -10.30 14.30 17.79
C LEU A 101 -11.36 13.22 17.66
N LEU A 102 -10.99 11.95 17.57
CA LEU A 102 -11.96 10.87 17.44
C LEU A 102 -12.86 10.76 18.68
N VAL A 103 -12.30 10.99 19.87
CA VAL A 103 -13.05 10.97 21.15
C VAL A 103 -13.92 12.22 21.30
N SER A 104 -13.41 13.40 20.93
CA SER A 104 -14.15 14.67 21.13
C SER A 104 -15.16 14.97 20.02
N ASN A 105 -14.80 14.73 18.76
CA ASN A 105 -15.59 15.06 17.56
C ASN A 105 -15.33 14.05 16.43
N PHE A 106 -16.00 12.90 16.49
CA PHE A 106 -15.83 11.81 15.53
C PHE A 106 -15.89 12.25 14.06
N LYS A 107 -16.83 13.14 13.68
CA LYS A 107 -16.97 13.64 12.29
C LYS A 107 -15.75 14.42 11.81
N LEU A 108 -15.21 15.31 12.65
CA LEU A 108 -14.01 16.08 12.31
C LEU A 108 -12.78 15.17 12.27
N GLY A 109 -12.66 14.24 13.22
CA GLY A 109 -11.59 13.25 13.25
C GLY A 109 -11.58 12.44 11.96
N MET A 110 -12.73 11.91 11.56
CA MET A 110 -12.91 11.15 10.33
C MET A 110 -12.44 11.91 9.08
N VAL A 111 -12.88 13.15 8.88
CA VAL A 111 -12.51 13.94 7.69
C VAL A 111 -11.02 14.28 7.70
N LEU A 112 -10.48 14.70 8.84
CA LEU A 112 -9.07 15.06 8.96
C LEU A 112 -8.15 13.85 8.75
N GLY A 113 -8.53 12.69 9.32
CA GLY A 113 -7.84 11.42 9.10
C GLY A 113 -7.89 11.00 7.63
N ALA A 114 -9.05 11.10 6.99
CA ALA A 114 -9.19 10.75 5.58
C ALA A 114 -8.35 11.63 4.66
N ILE A 115 -8.21 12.91 4.97
CA ILE A 115 -7.28 13.80 4.25
C ILE A 115 -5.84 13.35 4.47
N PHE A 116 -5.45 13.11 5.72
CA PHE A 116 -4.08 12.75 6.08
C PHE A 116 -3.65 11.39 5.52
N PHE A 117 -4.43 10.34 5.74
CA PHE A 117 -4.16 8.99 5.25
C PHE A 117 -4.34 8.88 3.74
N GLY A 118 -5.30 9.63 3.18
CA GLY A 118 -5.51 9.74 1.74
C GLY A 118 -4.26 10.28 1.04
N LEU A 119 -3.71 11.39 1.52
CA LEU A 119 -2.49 12.00 0.97
C LEU A 119 -1.23 11.16 1.22
N GLY A 120 -1.03 10.67 2.44
CA GLY A 120 0.23 10.03 2.84
C GLY A 120 0.37 8.58 2.42
N TYR A 121 -0.70 7.80 2.52
CA TYR A 121 -0.67 6.36 2.35
C TYR A 121 -1.53 5.96 1.16
N LEU A 122 -2.86 6.02 1.25
CA LEU A 122 -3.77 5.42 0.25
C LEU A 122 -3.49 5.87 -1.19
N ALA A 123 -3.44 7.18 -1.45
CA ALA A 123 -3.02 7.69 -2.77
C ALA A 123 -1.49 7.70 -2.93
N GLY A 124 -0.76 7.79 -1.81
CA GLY A 124 0.69 7.80 -1.78
C GLY A 124 1.36 6.53 -2.30
N CYS A 125 0.78 5.35 -2.07
CA CYS A 125 1.32 4.07 -2.56
C CYS A 125 1.50 4.10 -4.07
N GLY A 126 0.45 4.47 -4.79
CA GLY A 126 0.47 4.54 -6.25
C GLY A 126 1.51 5.55 -6.75
N LEU A 127 1.74 6.63 -6.01
CA LEU A 127 2.75 7.64 -6.34
C LEU A 127 4.18 7.11 -6.16
N VAL A 128 4.50 6.44 -5.04
CA VAL A 128 5.83 5.82 -4.83
C VAL A 128 6.08 4.74 -5.86
N GLU A 129 5.12 3.85 -6.07
CA GLU A 129 5.27 2.73 -7.02
C GLU A 129 5.48 3.26 -8.44
N SER A 130 4.65 4.20 -8.89
CA SER A 130 4.80 4.82 -10.22
C SER A 130 6.10 5.61 -10.35
N PHE A 131 6.58 6.26 -9.28
CA PHE A 131 7.89 6.92 -9.28
C PHE A 131 9.03 5.91 -9.42
N VAL A 132 9.01 4.84 -8.63
CA VAL A 132 10.02 3.78 -8.68
C VAL A 132 9.99 3.07 -10.03
N GLU A 133 8.82 2.85 -10.63
CA GLU A 133 8.69 2.30 -11.97
C GLU A 133 9.33 3.22 -13.03
N LYS A 134 9.06 4.53 -13.00
CA LYS A 134 9.71 5.50 -13.92
C LYS A 134 11.24 5.48 -13.76
N VAL A 135 11.74 5.34 -12.52
CA VAL A 135 13.18 5.19 -12.22
C VAL A 135 13.72 3.84 -12.72
N SER A 136 12.95 2.76 -12.57
CA SER A 136 13.24 1.41 -13.09
C SER A 136 13.49 1.42 -14.58
N ARG A 137 12.60 2.09 -15.33
CA ARG A 137 12.71 2.25 -16.79
C ARG A 137 13.91 3.12 -17.18
N LYS A 138 14.16 4.22 -16.45
CA LYS A 138 15.29 5.13 -16.73
C LYS A 138 16.66 4.50 -16.48
N PHE A 139 16.78 3.62 -15.49
CA PHE A 139 18.05 3.01 -15.08
C PHE A 139 18.13 1.50 -15.37
N ASN A 140 17.21 0.99 -16.21
CA ASN A 140 17.17 -0.37 -16.73
C ASN A 140 17.30 -1.48 -15.67
N PHE A 141 16.49 -1.39 -14.60
CA PHE A 141 16.32 -2.48 -13.63
C PHE A 141 14.87 -3.00 -13.63
N GLU A 142 14.65 -4.20 -13.10
CA GLU A 142 13.31 -4.81 -13.01
C GLU A 142 12.53 -4.29 -11.79
N PHE A 143 11.37 -3.65 -12.04
CA PHE A 143 10.50 -3.11 -10.99
C PHE A 143 10.06 -4.18 -9.98
N GLY A 144 9.76 -5.39 -10.45
CA GLY A 144 9.32 -6.51 -9.60
C GLY A 144 10.33 -6.84 -8.50
N THR A 145 11.63 -6.78 -8.80
CA THR A 145 12.68 -7.02 -7.80
C THR A 145 12.80 -5.91 -6.77
N ALA A 146 12.47 -4.66 -7.13
CA ALA A 146 12.40 -3.54 -6.18
C ALA A 146 11.12 -3.64 -5.33
N ARG A 147 10.00 -4.06 -5.93
CA ARG A 147 8.71 -4.24 -5.23
C ARG A 147 8.75 -5.35 -4.18
N PHE A 148 9.54 -6.39 -4.40
CA PHE A 148 9.81 -7.45 -3.43
C PHE A 148 10.35 -6.89 -2.10
N TRP A 149 11.27 -5.92 -2.14
CA TRP A 149 11.77 -5.24 -0.93
C TRP A 149 10.69 -4.46 -0.19
N GLY A 150 9.71 -3.91 -0.92
CA GLY A 150 8.51 -3.32 -0.34
C GLY A 150 7.68 -4.32 0.46
N SER A 151 7.41 -5.51 -0.10
CA SER A 151 6.67 -6.56 0.61
C SER A 151 7.44 -7.08 1.82
N LEU A 152 8.77 -7.20 1.73
CA LEU A 152 9.62 -7.55 2.87
C LEU A 152 9.54 -6.49 3.97
N GLY A 153 9.57 -5.20 3.60
CA GLY A 153 9.38 -4.08 4.53
C GLY A 153 8.02 -4.12 5.21
N TYR A 154 6.95 -4.40 4.46
CA TYR A 154 5.61 -4.57 5.02
C TYR A 154 5.58 -5.71 6.04
N ALA A 155 6.07 -6.91 5.67
CA ALA A 155 6.08 -8.08 6.54
C ALA A 155 6.88 -7.82 7.84
N ALA A 156 8.08 -7.26 7.71
CA ALA A 156 8.91 -6.91 8.87
C ALA A 156 8.22 -5.87 9.76
N GLY A 157 7.59 -4.85 9.17
CA GLY A 157 6.84 -3.84 9.91
C GLY A 157 5.63 -4.42 10.63
N THR A 158 4.90 -5.37 10.05
CA THR A 158 3.75 -6.02 10.71
C THR A 158 4.21 -6.93 11.85
N PHE A 159 5.33 -7.64 11.68
CA PHE A 159 5.90 -8.48 12.73
C PHE A 159 6.32 -7.65 13.96
N VAL A 160 7.13 -6.61 13.72
CA VAL A 160 7.58 -5.69 14.76
C VAL A 160 6.40 -4.93 15.36
N GLY A 161 5.47 -4.49 14.52
CA GLY A 161 4.25 -3.82 14.90
C GLY A 161 3.39 -4.65 15.83
N GLY A 162 3.27 -5.96 15.62
CA GLY A 162 2.48 -6.84 16.50
C GLY A 162 3.06 -6.93 17.91
N ILE A 163 4.39 -6.97 18.04
CA ILE A 163 5.08 -7.01 19.33
C ILE A 163 4.90 -5.67 20.07
N PHE A 164 5.12 -4.55 19.38
CA PHE A 164 5.02 -3.24 20.00
C PHE A 164 3.58 -2.80 20.27
N PHE A 165 2.62 -3.18 19.42
CA PHE A 165 1.21 -2.89 19.64
C PHE A 165 0.65 -3.58 20.89
N SER A 166 1.15 -4.78 21.19
CA SER A 166 0.85 -5.54 22.40
C SER A 166 1.25 -4.78 23.67
N ILE A 167 2.41 -4.11 23.65
CA ILE A 167 2.92 -3.33 24.79
C ILE A 167 2.26 -1.95 24.84
N ASN A 168 2.42 -1.15 23.78
CA ASN A 168 1.85 0.19 23.69
C ASN A 168 1.69 0.63 22.22
N PRO A 169 0.46 0.90 21.75
CA PRO A 169 0.20 1.39 20.40
C PRO A 169 0.96 2.66 19.99
N HIS A 170 1.25 3.56 20.93
CA HIS A 170 1.98 4.79 20.63
C HIS A 170 3.43 4.52 20.20
N ILE A 171 4.03 3.40 20.63
CA ILE A 171 5.37 3.00 20.18
C ILE A 171 5.36 2.73 18.68
N ASN A 172 4.31 2.06 18.17
CA ASN A 172 4.16 1.87 16.73
C ASN A 172 4.07 3.18 15.98
N PHE A 173 3.31 4.15 16.48
CA PHE A 173 3.19 5.45 15.84
C PHE A 173 4.53 6.20 15.80
N TRP A 174 5.35 6.12 16.84
CA TRP A 174 6.71 6.65 16.80
C TRP A 174 7.62 5.86 15.83
N CYS A 175 7.49 4.54 15.77
CA CYS A 175 8.21 3.73 14.78
C CYS A 175 7.85 4.13 13.35
N VAL A 176 6.59 4.44 13.06
CA VAL A 176 6.15 4.98 11.75
C VAL A 176 6.91 6.27 11.43
N SER A 177 6.99 7.20 12.37
CA SER A 177 7.77 8.44 12.20
C SER A 177 9.24 8.19 11.95
N VAL A 178 9.87 7.25 12.67
CA VAL A 178 11.27 6.86 12.45
C VAL A 178 11.48 6.32 11.03
N MET A 179 10.58 5.44 10.55
CA MET A 179 10.63 4.94 9.18
C MET A 179 10.43 6.07 8.14
N GLY A 180 9.58 7.07 8.45
CA GLY A 180 9.44 8.28 7.67
C GLY A 180 10.72 9.12 7.58
N VAL A 181 11.44 9.28 8.71
CA VAL A 181 12.74 9.95 8.71
C VAL A 181 13.75 9.19 7.85
N LEU A 182 13.80 7.85 7.96
CA LEU A 182 14.68 7.03 7.11
C LEU A 182 14.34 7.17 5.62
N PHE A 183 13.05 7.24 5.28
CA PHE A 183 12.57 7.54 3.93
C PHE A 183 13.04 8.92 3.44
N LEU A 184 12.97 9.96 4.29
CA LEU A 184 13.47 11.30 3.97
C LEU A 184 15.00 11.35 3.85
N VAL A 185 15.74 10.64 4.71
CA VAL A 185 17.20 10.53 4.62
C VAL A 185 17.60 9.92 3.28
N ILE A 186 16.92 8.85 2.85
CA ILE A 186 17.12 8.29 1.51
C ILE A 186 16.77 9.31 0.44
N ASN A 187 15.73 10.11 0.62
CA ASN A 187 15.37 11.15 -0.33
C ASN A 187 16.42 12.25 -0.49
N VAL A 188 17.12 12.60 0.60
CA VAL A 188 18.23 13.56 0.59
C VAL A 188 19.47 12.97 -0.07
N VAL A 189 19.79 11.71 0.23
CA VAL A 189 20.99 11.03 -0.30
C VAL A 189 20.79 10.65 -1.77
N PHE A 190 19.57 10.31 -2.17
CA PHE A 190 19.25 10.03 -3.55
C PHE A 190 19.38 11.32 -4.35
N LYS A 191 20.41 11.43 -5.21
CA LYS A 191 20.48 12.48 -6.24
C LYS A 191 19.90 11.93 -7.54
N THR A 192 18.83 12.54 -8.06
CA THR A 192 18.19 12.10 -9.32
C THR A 192 18.84 12.74 -10.56
N ASP A 193 19.74 13.70 -10.35
CA ASP A 193 20.32 14.56 -11.39
C ASP A 193 21.55 13.95 -12.06
N ALA A 194 21.71 12.63 -12.01
CA ALA A 194 22.66 11.96 -12.87
C ALA A 194 22.09 11.92 -14.31
N PRO A 195 22.85 12.36 -15.33
CA PRO A 195 22.46 12.14 -16.72
C PRO A 195 22.15 10.66 -16.91
N ALA A 196 21.08 10.34 -17.64
CA ALA A 196 20.87 8.97 -18.07
C ALA A 196 22.13 8.52 -18.84
N PRO A 197 22.64 7.29 -18.64
CA PRO A 197 23.71 6.77 -19.49
C PRO A 197 23.26 6.90 -20.96
N ALA A 198 24.17 7.36 -21.82
CA ALA A 198 23.94 7.82 -23.19
C ALA A 198 23.49 6.73 -24.19
N SER A 199 22.80 5.69 -23.72
CA SER A 199 22.40 4.52 -24.49
C SER A 199 20.95 4.09 -24.19
N THR A 200 20.02 5.04 -24.11
CA THR A 200 18.59 4.71 -23.97
C THR A 200 17.76 5.37 -25.06
N ASP A 201 18.03 4.96 -26.31
CA ASP A 201 17.08 5.02 -27.43
C ASP A 201 15.97 3.96 -27.26
N THR A 202 15.35 3.94 -26.09
CA THR A 202 14.10 3.21 -25.87
C THR A 202 13.12 4.17 -25.21
N ARG A 203 12.75 5.21 -25.98
CA ARG A 203 11.34 5.61 -25.98
C ARG A 203 10.56 4.39 -26.44
N SER A 204 10.20 3.51 -25.50
CA SER A 204 9.03 2.67 -25.71
C SER A 204 7.91 3.63 -26.11
N PRO A 205 7.17 3.37 -27.20
CA PRO A 205 6.15 4.30 -27.67
C PRO A 205 5.26 4.61 -26.47
N GLU A 206 5.05 5.90 -26.18
CA GLU A 206 3.90 6.28 -25.38
C GLU A 206 2.73 5.52 -26.01
N PRO A 207 2.01 4.66 -25.27
CA PRO A 207 0.85 4.00 -25.84
C PRO A 207 -0.02 5.12 -26.40
N ASP A 208 -0.29 5.05 -27.72
CA ASP A 208 -1.01 6.06 -28.49
C ASP A 208 -2.08 6.68 -27.61
N ALA A 209 -2.01 8.01 -27.44
CA ALA A 209 -2.86 8.75 -26.53
C ALA A 209 -4.30 8.24 -26.64
N LEU A 210 -4.77 7.53 -25.59
CA LEU A 210 -6.05 6.84 -25.53
C LEU A 210 -7.13 7.72 -26.17
N THR A 211 -7.56 7.34 -27.38
CA THR A 211 -8.50 8.17 -28.12
C THR A 211 -9.86 7.99 -27.45
N ARG A 212 -10.64 9.07 -27.30
CA ARG A 212 -12.00 9.00 -26.71
C ARG A 212 -12.90 7.94 -27.38
N LYS A 213 -12.59 7.59 -28.64
CA LYS A 213 -13.24 6.53 -29.42
C LYS A 213 -12.94 5.12 -28.90
N ASP A 214 -11.71 4.85 -28.45
CA ASP A 214 -11.33 3.55 -27.89
C ASP A 214 -12.02 3.35 -26.53
N PHE A 215 -12.12 4.41 -25.72
CA PHE A 215 -12.84 4.39 -24.46
C PHE A 215 -14.34 4.07 -24.64
N LEU A 216 -15.01 4.70 -25.60
CA LEU A 216 -16.41 4.41 -25.93
C LEU A 216 -16.60 2.98 -26.50
N THR A 217 -15.58 2.43 -27.15
CA THR A 217 -15.63 1.07 -27.71
C THR A 217 -15.55 0.02 -26.61
N ILE A 218 -14.69 0.23 -25.61
CA ILE A 218 -14.58 -0.65 -24.44
C ILE A 218 -15.87 -0.65 -23.61
N PHE A 219 -16.50 0.51 -23.43
CA PHE A 219 -17.77 0.62 -22.71
C PHE A 219 -18.94 -0.13 -23.36
N LYS A 220 -18.86 -0.39 -24.68
CA LYS A 220 -19.85 -1.18 -25.42
C LYS A 220 -19.61 -2.69 -25.34
N ASP A 221 -18.47 -3.12 -24.82
CA ASP A 221 -18.13 -4.53 -24.71
C ASP A 221 -18.82 -5.16 -23.48
N SER A 222 -19.60 -6.21 -23.71
CA SER A 222 -20.26 -6.98 -22.66
C SER A 222 -19.27 -7.77 -21.80
N GLN A 223 -18.18 -8.28 -22.40
CA GLN A 223 -17.13 -9.01 -21.68
C GLN A 223 -16.41 -8.09 -20.69
N PHE A 224 -16.24 -6.81 -21.04
CA PHE A 224 -15.72 -5.81 -20.13
C PHE A 224 -16.60 -5.64 -18.89
N TRP A 225 -17.92 -5.52 -19.06
CA TRP A 225 -18.84 -5.42 -17.92
C TRP A 225 -18.86 -6.67 -17.05
N PHE A 226 -18.81 -7.87 -17.64
CA PHE A 226 -18.64 -9.10 -16.87
C PHE A 226 -17.35 -9.10 -16.05
N PHE A 227 -16.25 -8.64 -16.62
CA PHE A 227 -14.98 -8.50 -15.92
C PHE A 227 -15.06 -7.46 -14.81
N VAL A 228 -15.67 -6.29 -15.04
CA VAL A 228 -15.87 -5.25 -14.02
C VAL A 228 -16.70 -5.78 -12.86
N ILE A 229 -17.83 -6.43 -13.13
CA ILE A 229 -18.68 -7.04 -12.10
C ILE A 229 -17.89 -8.09 -11.32
N PHE A 230 -17.10 -8.92 -12.00
CA PHE A 230 -16.25 -9.92 -11.34
C PHE A 230 -15.22 -9.27 -10.42
N VAL A 231 -14.49 -8.24 -10.88
CA VAL A 231 -13.49 -7.55 -10.08
C VAL A 231 -14.12 -6.83 -8.89
N VAL A 232 -15.20 -6.08 -9.11
CA VAL A 232 -15.92 -5.38 -8.03
C VAL A 232 -16.51 -6.38 -7.03
N GLY A 233 -17.06 -7.50 -7.51
CA GLY A 233 -17.67 -8.54 -6.67
C GLY A 233 -16.66 -9.38 -5.88
N THR A 234 -15.43 -9.53 -6.36
CA THR A 234 -14.40 -10.34 -5.68
C THR A 234 -13.44 -9.48 -4.89
N TRP A 235 -12.69 -8.59 -5.56
CA TRP A 235 -11.63 -7.79 -4.95
C TRP A 235 -12.16 -6.84 -3.87
N SER A 236 -13.23 -6.10 -4.16
CA SER A 236 -13.75 -5.11 -3.21
C SER A 236 -14.25 -5.78 -1.93
N PHE A 237 -15.03 -6.86 -2.06
CA PHE A 237 -15.54 -7.61 -0.92
C PHE A 237 -14.41 -8.26 -0.12
N TYR A 238 -13.45 -8.89 -0.81
CA TYR A 238 -12.30 -9.50 -0.16
C TYR A 238 -11.45 -8.47 0.60
N SER A 239 -11.23 -7.29 0.02
CA SER A 239 -10.46 -6.22 0.67
C SER A 239 -11.12 -5.72 1.95
N ILE A 240 -12.46 -5.58 1.96
CA ILE A 240 -13.22 -5.19 3.16
C ILE A 240 -13.11 -6.28 4.22
N TYR A 241 -13.30 -7.54 3.83
CA TYR A 241 -13.16 -8.67 4.74
C TYR A 241 -11.75 -8.72 5.36
N ASP A 242 -10.70 -8.71 4.55
CA ASP A 242 -9.32 -8.91 4.99
C ASP A 242 -8.79 -7.73 5.82
N GLN A 243 -9.14 -6.49 5.46
CA GLN A 243 -8.60 -5.30 6.11
C GLN A 243 -9.42 -4.82 7.32
N GLN A 244 -10.73 -5.04 7.33
CA GLN A 244 -11.62 -4.47 8.38
C GLN A 244 -12.19 -5.54 9.31
N MET A 245 -12.73 -6.62 8.75
CA MET A 245 -13.47 -7.62 9.53
C MET A 245 -12.55 -8.66 10.15
N PHE A 246 -11.64 -9.22 9.36
CA PHE A 246 -10.76 -10.31 9.77
C PHE A 246 -9.84 -9.96 10.95
N PRO A 247 -9.16 -8.80 11.00
CA PRO A 247 -8.26 -8.48 12.12
C PRO A 247 -9.03 -8.36 13.44
N VAL A 248 -10.22 -7.76 13.36
CA VAL A 248 -11.13 -7.56 14.49
C VAL A 248 -11.71 -8.89 14.98
N PHE A 249 -12.15 -9.75 14.06
CA PHE A 249 -12.65 -11.08 14.37
C PHE A 249 -11.55 -11.95 14.99
N TYR A 250 -10.38 -11.99 14.34
CA TYR A 250 -9.22 -12.74 14.81
C TYR A 250 -8.77 -12.31 16.21
N ALA A 251 -8.75 -10.99 16.48
CA ALA A 251 -8.44 -10.49 17.81
C ALA A 251 -9.48 -10.89 18.86
N SER A 252 -10.76 -11.04 18.49
CA SER A 252 -11.82 -11.46 19.41
C SER A 252 -11.83 -12.96 19.77
N LEU A 253 -11.04 -13.79 19.06
CA LEU A 253 -10.88 -15.21 19.38
C LEU A 253 -9.98 -15.45 20.60
N PHE A 254 -9.26 -14.43 21.08
CA PHE A 254 -8.37 -14.55 22.23
C PHE A 254 -8.93 -13.73 23.39
N ASP A 255 -8.99 -14.34 24.57
CA ASP A 255 -9.41 -13.68 25.80
C ASP A 255 -8.36 -12.68 26.32
N ASP A 256 -7.11 -12.84 25.90
CA ASP A 256 -5.98 -11.97 26.28
C ASP A 256 -5.83 -10.78 25.30
N PRO A 257 -6.09 -9.54 25.76
CA PRO A 257 -6.02 -8.34 24.93
C PRO A 257 -4.61 -8.02 24.42
N GLU A 258 -3.56 -8.52 25.08
CA GLU A 258 -2.16 -8.28 24.70
C GLU A 258 -1.66 -9.34 23.72
N LEU A 259 -2.15 -10.58 23.82
CA LEU A 259 -1.74 -11.68 22.97
C LEU A 259 -2.37 -11.60 21.56
N ALA A 260 -3.62 -11.12 21.46
CA ALA A 260 -4.35 -11.00 20.20
C ALA A 260 -3.59 -10.21 19.10
N PRO A 261 -3.13 -8.96 19.35
CA PRO A 261 -2.40 -8.20 18.33
C PRO A 261 -1.07 -8.83 17.94
N ARG A 262 -0.41 -9.51 18.88
CA ARG A 262 0.88 -10.15 18.64
C ARG A 262 0.76 -11.34 17.70
N VAL A 263 -0.20 -12.23 17.95
CA VAL A 263 -0.45 -13.38 17.09
C VAL A 263 -0.97 -12.94 15.73
N TYR A 264 -1.84 -11.92 15.68
CA TYR A 264 -2.26 -11.32 14.41
C TYR A 264 -1.08 -10.77 13.61
N GLY A 265 -0.16 -10.06 14.27
CA GLY A 265 1.06 -9.54 13.62
C GLY A 265 1.93 -10.65 13.02
N TYR A 266 2.08 -11.78 13.71
CA TYR A 266 2.79 -12.94 13.17
C TYR A 266 2.07 -13.55 11.96
N LEU A 267 0.76 -13.73 12.05
CA LEU A 267 -0.05 -14.28 10.97
C LEU A 267 0.05 -13.41 9.71
N ASN A 268 -0.15 -12.10 9.86
CA ASN A 268 -0.12 -11.16 8.75
C ASN A 268 1.31 -11.03 8.15
N SER A 269 2.36 -11.03 8.98
CA SER A 269 3.73 -11.07 8.48
C SER A 269 4.02 -12.32 7.63
N VAL A 270 3.56 -13.50 8.05
CA VAL A 270 3.72 -14.74 7.28
C VAL A 270 2.91 -14.69 6.00
N GLN A 271 1.68 -14.19 6.05
CA GLN A 271 0.83 -14.00 4.88
C GLN A 271 1.52 -13.13 3.82
N VAL A 272 2.07 -11.98 4.20
CA VAL A 272 2.72 -11.06 3.26
C VAL A 272 4.03 -11.63 2.71
N PHE A 273 4.77 -12.39 3.54
CA PHE A 273 5.94 -13.11 3.06
C PHE A 273 5.55 -14.19 2.03
N MET A 274 4.49 -14.95 2.30
CA MET A 274 3.95 -15.93 1.35
C MET A 274 3.41 -15.26 0.08
N GLU A 275 2.83 -14.06 0.18
CA GLU A 275 2.40 -13.28 -0.98
C GLU A 275 3.59 -12.90 -1.87
N ALA A 276 4.71 -12.49 -1.28
CA ALA A 276 5.93 -12.17 -2.02
C ALA A 276 6.48 -13.41 -2.76
N VAL A 277 6.45 -14.59 -2.13
CA VAL A 277 6.78 -15.87 -2.79
C VAL A 277 5.75 -16.20 -3.88
N GLY A 278 4.47 -15.96 -3.61
CA GLY A 278 3.37 -16.12 -4.56
C GLY A 278 3.57 -15.29 -5.82
N MET A 279 3.95 -14.02 -5.71
CA MET A 279 4.23 -13.16 -6.87
C MET A 279 5.33 -13.74 -7.78
N ALA A 280 6.32 -14.45 -7.23
CA ALA A 280 7.34 -15.12 -8.03
C ALA A 280 6.81 -16.40 -8.71
N LEU A 281 5.85 -17.11 -8.09
CA LEU A 281 5.31 -18.39 -8.57
C LEU A 281 4.10 -18.24 -9.50
N VAL A 282 3.31 -17.17 -9.34
CA VAL A 282 2.06 -16.91 -10.09
C VAL A 282 2.27 -16.87 -11.60
N PRO A 283 3.34 -16.28 -12.18
CA PRO A 283 3.57 -16.33 -13.62
C PRO A 283 3.67 -17.75 -14.18
N PHE A 284 4.29 -18.68 -13.44
CA PHE A 284 4.39 -20.09 -13.84
C PHE A 284 3.03 -20.77 -13.83
N LEU A 285 2.20 -20.45 -12.84
CA LEU A 285 0.84 -20.96 -12.75
C LEU A 285 0.00 -20.43 -13.92
N ILE A 286 -0.03 -19.10 -14.13
CA ILE A 286 -0.81 -18.45 -15.19
C ILE A 286 -0.42 -18.98 -16.58
N ASN A 287 0.87 -19.17 -16.84
CA ASN A 287 1.34 -19.72 -18.12
C ASN A 287 0.86 -21.16 -18.37
N ARG A 288 0.50 -21.91 -17.32
CA ARG A 288 0.04 -23.29 -17.41
C ARG A 288 -1.48 -23.42 -17.48
N ILE A 289 -2.22 -22.63 -16.70
CA ILE A 289 -3.70 -22.74 -16.59
C ILE A 289 -4.46 -21.67 -17.37
N GLY A 290 -3.76 -20.64 -17.85
CA GLY A 290 -4.33 -19.48 -18.51
C GLY A 290 -4.89 -18.43 -17.53
N PRO A 291 -4.94 -17.15 -17.93
CA PRO A 291 -5.32 -16.04 -17.04
C PRO A 291 -6.76 -16.11 -16.55
N LYS A 292 -7.71 -16.58 -17.38
CA LYS A 292 -9.11 -16.74 -16.97
C LYS A 292 -9.28 -17.76 -15.83
N SER A 293 -8.65 -18.93 -15.96
CA SER A 293 -8.70 -19.98 -14.94
C SER A 293 -8.00 -19.54 -13.66
N ALA A 294 -6.89 -18.80 -13.77
CA ALA A 294 -6.20 -18.24 -12.62
C ALA A 294 -7.07 -17.23 -11.84
N LEU A 295 -7.79 -16.36 -12.54
CA LEU A 295 -8.74 -15.44 -11.92
C LEU A 295 -9.88 -16.17 -11.21
N LEU A 296 -10.48 -17.17 -11.86
CA LEU A 296 -11.53 -17.97 -11.24
C LEU A 296 -11.03 -18.74 -10.02
N LEU A 297 -9.84 -19.33 -10.09
CA LEU A 297 -9.20 -20.00 -8.95
C LEU A 297 -8.99 -19.03 -7.78
N GLY A 298 -8.48 -17.83 -8.06
CA GLY A 298 -8.32 -16.78 -7.06
C GLY A 298 -9.64 -16.39 -6.40
N GLY A 299 -10.69 -16.16 -7.20
CA GLY A 299 -12.02 -15.83 -6.69
C GLY A 299 -12.63 -16.96 -5.83
N THR A 300 -12.44 -18.21 -6.22
CA THR A 300 -12.89 -19.37 -5.43
C THR A 300 -12.17 -19.44 -4.09
N ILE A 301 -10.84 -19.29 -4.07
CA ILE A 301 -10.06 -19.29 -2.82
C ILE A 301 -10.51 -18.15 -1.90
N MET A 302 -10.71 -16.94 -2.45
CA MET A 302 -11.22 -15.79 -1.69
C MET A 302 -12.60 -16.09 -1.09
N THR A 303 -13.50 -16.70 -1.86
CA THR A 303 -14.85 -17.06 -1.39
C THR A 303 -14.81 -18.12 -0.30
N CYS A 304 -14.00 -19.17 -0.48
CA CYS A 304 -13.81 -20.23 0.50
C CYS A 304 -13.20 -19.72 1.82
N ARG A 305 -12.45 -18.62 1.80
CA ARG A 305 -11.91 -18.00 3.02
C ARG A 305 -12.95 -17.18 3.79
N ILE A 306 -13.93 -16.62 3.08
CA ILE A 306 -14.98 -15.77 3.68
C ILE A 306 -16.09 -16.62 4.30
N LEU A 307 -16.43 -17.75 3.66
CA LEU A 307 -17.42 -18.73 4.15
C LEU A 307 -16.91 -19.49 5.38
#